data_AF-A0AA36IDF2-F1
#
_entry.id   AF-A0AA36IDF2-F1
#
_cell.length_a   1.000
_cell.length_b   1.000
_cell.length_c   1.000
_cell.angle_alpha   90.00
_cell.angle_beta   90.00
_cell.angle_gamma   90.00
#
_symmetry.space_group_name_H-M   'P 1'
#
loop_
_entity.id
_entity.type
_entity.pdbx_description
1 polymer ?
#
loop_
_entity_poly.entity_id
_entity_poly.type
_entity_poly.pdbx_seq_one_letter_code
_entity_poly.pdbx_strand_id
1 'polypeptide(L)'
;MEGAARMIAVPDASPEERWIQALWTGGTNLALLPAIVLTGQLDMYFESVVCSFALFTSSMYHVCQSLRCRCLGFNSGRWHHMDNVFAITGLLVSIVNFSQVPRPSSWRELRNTLVVSIVICAQISSPWDLMHSIGPLAVGVVLMFLEMIYLRRLPTLCKADLVKAALCACGGGLCFYKGLDQFEDWLRLWHGGWHIFVGAMLYYCVRAQNPRTRVAAKDA
;
A
#
# COMPACT_ATOMS: atom_id res chain seq x y z
N MET A 1 -27.73 32.98 -12.16
CA MET A 1 -27.89 32.18 -10.92
C MET A 1 -26.50 31.89 -10.39
N GLU A 2 -25.96 32.83 -9.62
CA GLU A 2 -24.68 32.70 -8.92
C GLU A 2 -24.87 31.79 -7.70
N GLY A 3 -24.56 30.51 -7.88
CA GLY A 3 -24.34 29.59 -6.77
C GLY A 3 -22.89 29.72 -6.31
N ALA A 4 -22.55 30.81 -5.61
CA ALA A 4 -21.30 30.89 -4.88
C ALA A 4 -21.35 29.85 -3.75
N ALA A 5 -20.91 28.63 -4.06
CA ALA A 5 -20.63 27.62 -3.07
C ALA A 5 -19.68 28.26 -2.07
N ARG A 6 -20.19 28.54 -0.86
CA ARG A 6 -19.36 28.84 0.30
C ARG A 6 -18.39 27.66 0.38
N MET A 7 -17.14 27.87 -0.02
CA MET A 7 -16.03 27.06 0.47
C MET A 7 -16.06 27.26 1.98
N ILE A 8 -16.76 26.37 2.67
CA ILE A 8 -16.67 26.25 4.13
C ILE A 8 -15.21 25.95 4.36
N ALA A 9 -14.45 26.96 4.80
CA ALA A 9 -13.07 26.75 5.15
C ALA A 9 -13.05 25.65 6.21
N VAL A 10 -12.33 24.56 5.95
CA VAL A 10 -12.07 23.54 6.97
C VAL A 10 -11.44 24.30 8.14
N PRO A 11 -12.01 24.23 9.36
CA PRO A 11 -11.37 24.79 10.53
C PRO A 11 -9.97 24.21 10.62
N ASP A 12 -8.97 25.08 10.74
CA ASP A 12 -7.60 24.64 10.93
C ASP A 12 -7.53 23.80 12.20
N ALA A 13 -7.13 22.53 12.09
CA ALA A 13 -7.01 21.64 13.23
C ALA A 13 -6.17 22.29 14.34
N SER A 14 -6.62 22.16 15.58
CA SER A 14 -5.92 22.67 16.75
C SER A 14 -4.54 22.00 16.90
N PRO A 15 -3.59 22.60 17.65
CA PRO A 15 -2.29 21.98 17.86
C PRO A 15 -2.37 20.55 18.42
N GLU A 16 -3.31 20.28 19.32
CA GLU A 16 -3.52 18.95 19.92
C GLU A 16 -4.05 17.96 18.87
N GLU A 17 -5.01 18.37 18.06
CA GLU A 17 -5.59 17.55 16.99
C GLU A 17 -4.54 17.18 15.94
N ARG A 18 -3.62 18.10 15.61
CA ARG A 18 -2.51 17.82 14.68
C ARG A 18 -1.58 16.73 15.21
N TRP A 19 -1.28 16.74 16.51
CA TRP A 19 -0.49 15.67 17.12
C TRP A 19 -1.24 14.34 17.13
N ILE A 20 -2.53 14.35 17.43
CA ILE A 20 -3.38 13.15 17.39
C ILE A 20 -3.38 12.57 15.97
N GLN A 21 -3.62 13.40 14.95
CA GLN A 21 -3.56 12.97 13.55
C GLN A 21 -2.18 12.38 13.24
N ALA A 22 -1.09 13.07 13.58
CA ALA A 22 0.27 12.62 13.28
C ALA A 22 0.60 11.27 13.92
N LEU A 23 0.22 11.08 15.19
CA LEU A 23 0.41 9.81 15.91
C LEU A 23 -0.46 8.70 15.32
N TRP A 24 -1.70 9.02 14.97
CA TRP A 24 -2.63 8.05 14.43
C TRP A 24 -2.24 7.61 13.00
N THR A 25 -2.17 8.51 12.03
CA THR A 25 -1.83 8.14 10.64
C THR A 25 -0.37 7.75 10.49
N GLY A 26 0.54 8.39 11.23
CA GLY A 26 1.95 8.00 11.26
C GLY A 26 2.17 6.64 11.92
N GLY A 27 1.47 6.34 13.01
CA GLY A 27 1.62 5.11 13.78
C GLY A 27 0.88 3.91 13.21
N THR A 28 -0.28 4.10 12.57
CA THR A 28 -1.04 3.01 11.93
C THR A 28 -0.28 2.32 10.79
N ASN A 29 0.72 2.98 10.21
CA ASN A 29 1.65 2.38 9.25
C ASN A 29 2.47 1.21 9.81
N LEU A 30 2.62 1.10 11.14
CA LEU A 30 3.23 -0.06 11.79
C LEU A 30 2.47 -1.37 11.50
N ALA A 31 1.22 -1.30 11.03
CA ALA A 31 0.48 -2.46 10.53
C ALA A 31 1.13 -3.18 9.34
N LEU A 32 2.12 -2.55 8.67
CA LEU A 32 2.94 -3.19 7.64
C LEU A 32 4.02 -4.13 8.21
N LEU A 33 4.41 -3.98 9.49
CA LEU A 33 5.50 -4.77 10.09
C LEU A 33 5.33 -6.29 9.95
N PRO A 34 4.14 -6.89 10.18
CA PRO A 34 3.96 -8.32 9.97
C PRO A 34 4.27 -8.78 8.53
N ALA A 35 3.89 -7.98 7.53
CA ALA A 35 4.19 -8.27 6.13
C ALA A 35 5.70 -8.15 5.84
N ILE A 36 6.37 -7.13 6.39
CA ILE A 36 7.83 -6.93 6.26
C ILE A 36 8.60 -8.12 6.83
N VAL A 37 8.26 -8.53 8.06
CA VAL A 37 8.92 -9.66 8.74
C VAL A 37 8.68 -10.96 7.97
N LEU A 38 7.43 -11.24 7.58
CA LEU A 38 7.09 -12.45 6.86
C LEU A 38 7.77 -12.53 5.49
N THR A 39 7.81 -11.42 4.74
CA THR A 39 8.50 -11.40 3.44
C THR A 39 10.01 -11.61 3.60
N GLY A 40 10.64 -11.05 4.64
CA GLY A 40 12.03 -11.32 4.97
C GLY A 40 12.30 -12.79 5.30
N GLN A 41 11.41 -13.43 6.07
CA GLN A 41 11.50 -14.86 6.41
C GLN A 41 11.31 -15.81 5.21
N LEU A 42 10.71 -15.33 4.12
CA LEU A 42 10.41 -16.11 2.92
C LEU A 42 11.32 -15.79 1.73
N ASP A 43 12.47 -15.16 2.00
CA ASP A 43 13.44 -14.71 0.98
C ASP A 43 12.80 -13.81 -0.10
N MET A 44 11.74 -13.08 0.27
CA MET A 44 11.06 -12.08 -0.57
C MET A 44 11.68 -10.71 -0.32
N TYR A 45 13.00 -10.60 -0.52
CA TYR A 45 13.77 -9.41 -0.14
C TYR A 45 13.30 -8.13 -0.83
N PHE A 46 12.96 -8.20 -2.12
CA PHE A 46 12.43 -7.05 -2.84
C PHE A 46 11.12 -6.54 -2.20
N GLU A 47 10.19 -7.43 -1.90
CA GLU A 47 8.93 -7.09 -1.23
C GLU A 47 9.16 -6.53 0.17
N SER A 48 10.08 -7.11 0.93
CA SER A 48 10.44 -6.64 2.28
C SER A 48 11.00 -5.22 2.25
N VAL A 49 11.87 -4.92 1.29
CA VAL A 49 12.42 -3.57 1.06
C VAL A 49 11.31 -2.60 0.67
N VAL A 50 10.47 -2.94 -0.32
CA VAL A 50 9.36 -2.08 -0.77
C VAL A 50 8.40 -1.78 0.39
N CYS A 51 8.02 -2.79 1.18
CA CYS A 51 7.13 -2.59 2.33
C CYS A 51 7.79 -1.76 3.44
N SER A 52 9.09 -1.92 3.66
CA SER A 52 9.84 -1.12 4.64
C SER A 52 9.91 0.35 4.24
N PHE A 53 10.17 0.62 2.96
CA PHE A 53 10.14 1.99 2.44
C PHE A 53 8.72 2.57 2.45
N ALA A 54 7.69 1.79 2.12
CA ALA A 54 6.29 2.23 2.21
C ALA A 54 5.93 2.64 3.65
N LEU A 55 6.27 1.82 4.66
CA LEU A 55 6.08 2.17 6.06
C LEU A 55 6.79 3.49 6.39
N PHE A 56 8.07 3.60 6.03
CA PHE A 56 8.85 4.78 6.35
C PHE A 56 8.33 6.05 5.67
N THR A 57 8.11 6.03 4.35
CA THR A 57 7.70 7.20 3.59
C THR A 57 6.27 7.62 3.92
N SER A 58 5.36 6.67 4.15
CA SER A 58 3.99 6.96 4.58
C SER A 58 3.94 7.58 5.97
N SER A 59 4.66 7.02 6.95
CA SER A 59 4.76 7.62 8.29
C SER A 59 5.30 9.05 8.22
N MET A 60 6.36 9.27 7.43
CA MET A 60 6.98 10.60 7.28
C MET A 60 6.06 11.59 6.58
N TYR A 61 5.35 11.17 5.54
CA TYR A 61 4.34 11.99 4.87
C TYR A 61 3.28 12.47 5.84
N HIS A 62 2.65 11.54 6.56
CA HIS A 62 1.55 11.86 7.45
C HIS A 62 1.97 12.72 8.65
N VAL A 63 3.12 12.43 9.26
CA VAL A 63 3.66 13.28 10.34
C VAL A 63 3.93 14.69 9.82
N CYS A 64 4.59 14.83 8.67
CA CYS A 64 4.87 16.16 8.09
C CYS A 64 3.59 16.90 7.67
N GLN A 65 2.59 16.18 7.16
CA GLN A 65 1.29 16.74 6.77
C GLN A 65 0.55 17.29 7.99
N SER A 66 0.40 16.47 9.04
CA SER A 66 -0.36 16.83 10.24
C SER A 66 0.33 17.93 11.05
N LEU A 67 1.64 17.84 11.25
CA LEU A 67 2.40 18.85 12.02
C LEU A 67 2.81 20.07 11.19
N ARG A 68 2.54 20.07 9.88
CA ARG A 68 2.96 21.11 8.92
C ARG A 68 4.46 21.41 8.99
N CYS A 69 5.27 20.38 9.24
CA CYS A 69 6.72 20.50 9.40
C CYS A 69 7.47 20.00 8.16
N ARG A 70 8.78 20.22 8.16
CA ARG A 70 9.71 19.59 7.22
C ARG A 70 10.54 18.55 7.96
N CYS A 71 10.79 17.43 7.32
CA CYS A 71 11.66 16.38 7.86
C CYS A 71 12.64 15.91 6.78
N LEU A 72 13.91 15.75 7.15
CA LEU A 72 15.04 15.46 6.24
C LEU A 72 15.10 16.41 5.02
N GLY A 73 14.75 17.69 5.22
CA GLY A 73 14.74 18.70 4.15
C GLY A 73 13.54 18.65 3.21
N PHE A 74 12.61 17.70 3.38
CA PHE A 74 11.42 17.56 2.55
C PHE A 74 10.15 18.04 3.26
N ASN A 75 9.21 18.58 2.47
CA ASN A 75 7.87 18.93 2.92
C ASN A 75 6.90 17.76 2.70
N SER A 76 5.66 17.89 3.19
CA SER A 76 4.62 16.87 3.03
C SER A 76 4.38 16.47 1.56
N GLY A 77 4.43 17.42 0.62
CA GLY A 77 4.25 17.12 -0.81
C GLY A 77 5.29 16.15 -1.36
N ARG A 78 6.58 16.35 -1.06
CA ARG A 78 7.65 15.44 -1.51
C ARG A 78 7.55 14.07 -0.84
N TRP A 79 7.20 14.03 0.44
CA TRP A 79 6.95 12.77 1.13
C TRP A 79 5.75 12.02 0.53
N HIS A 80 4.67 12.72 0.17
CA HIS A 80 3.50 12.14 -0.50
C HIS A 80 3.86 11.44 -1.81
N HIS A 81 4.71 12.04 -2.64
CA HIS A 81 5.18 11.37 -3.87
C HIS A 81 5.87 10.03 -3.56
N MET A 82 6.77 10.00 -2.57
CA MET A 82 7.49 8.78 -2.21
C MET A 82 6.60 7.75 -1.52
N ASP A 83 5.68 8.19 -0.67
CA ASP A 83 4.63 7.36 -0.08
C ASP A 83 3.87 6.62 -1.17
N ASN A 84 3.29 7.35 -2.12
CA ASN A 84 2.55 6.75 -3.22
C ASN A 84 3.41 5.79 -4.04
N VAL A 85 4.65 6.14 -4.36
CA VAL A 85 5.55 5.25 -5.12
C VAL A 85 5.70 3.90 -4.43
N PHE A 86 6.01 3.87 -3.13
CA PHE A 86 6.26 2.62 -2.44
C PHE A 86 4.96 1.89 -2.04
N ALA A 87 3.91 2.60 -1.63
CA ALA A 87 2.62 2.01 -1.31
C ALA A 87 2.00 1.32 -2.54
N ILE A 88 1.95 2.00 -3.68
CA ILE A 88 1.40 1.45 -4.92
C ILE A 88 2.30 0.34 -5.47
N THR A 89 3.63 0.49 -5.39
CA THR A 89 4.55 -0.60 -5.76
C THR A 89 4.30 -1.84 -4.91
N GLY A 90 4.13 -1.69 -3.59
CA GLY A 90 3.83 -2.81 -2.69
C GLY A 90 2.54 -3.54 -3.06
N LEU A 91 1.46 -2.79 -3.32
CA LEU A 91 0.20 -3.34 -3.82
C LEU A 91 0.38 -4.05 -5.16
N LEU A 92 1.04 -3.41 -6.12
CA LEU A 92 1.26 -3.92 -7.47
C LEU A 92 2.08 -5.20 -7.47
N VAL A 93 3.15 -5.24 -6.68
CA VAL A 93 4.01 -6.43 -6.50
C VAL A 93 3.21 -7.55 -5.84
N SER A 94 2.38 -7.24 -4.84
CA SER A 94 1.48 -8.22 -4.22
C SER A 94 0.50 -8.81 -5.24
N ILE A 95 -0.03 -8.01 -6.18
CA ILE A 95 -0.90 -8.48 -7.26
C ILE A 95 -0.13 -9.42 -8.20
N VAL A 96 1.00 -8.99 -8.76
CA VAL A 96 1.73 -9.83 -9.73
C VAL A 96 2.32 -11.09 -9.09
N ASN A 97 2.59 -11.10 -7.78
CA ASN A 97 3.05 -12.30 -7.09
C ASN A 97 2.03 -13.45 -7.07
N PHE A 98 0.76 -13.20 -7.37
CA PHE A 98 -0.20 -14.29 -7.59
C PHE A 98 0.16 -15.16 -8.78
N SER A 99 0.96 -14.70 -9.75
CA SER A 99 1.44 -15.56 -10.85
C SER A 99 2.45 -16.64 -10.41
N GLN A 100 2.98 -16.53 -9.18
CA GLN A 100 3.93 -17.49 -8.58
C GLN A 100 5.15 -17.81 -9.47
N VAL A 101 5.69 -16.79 -10.15
CA VAL A 101 7.00 -16.90 -10.84
C VAL A 101 8.04 -17.51 -9.89
N PRO A 102 8.81 -18.54 -10.33
CA PRO A 102 9.80 -19.21 -9.50
C PRO A 102 10.84 -18.28 -8.87
N ARG A 103 11.44 -18.74 -7.76
CA ARG A 103 12.52 -18.04 -7.06
C ARG A 103 13.74 -18.98 -6.95
N PRO A 104 14.95 -18.53 -7.31
CA PRO A 104 15.29 -17.28 -8.00
C PRO A 104 14.87 -17.29 -9.48
N SER A 105 14.63 -16.12 -10.08
CA SER A 105 14.31 -15.98 -11.51
C SER A 105 14.66 -14.59 -12.05
N SER A 106 15.40 -14.52 -13.16
CA SER A 106 15.67 -13.26 -13.86
C SER A 106 14.39 -12.59 -14.38
N TRP A 107 13.38 -13.39 -14.75
CA TRP A 107 12.06 -12.89 -15.15
C TRP A 107 11.39 -12.13 -14.00
N ARG A 108 11.49 -12.66 -12.78
CA ARG A 108 10.95 -12.00 -11.57
C ARG A 108 11.64 -10.66 -11.30
N GLU A 109 12.96 -10.60 -11.45
CA GLU A 109 13.72 -9.35 -11.27
C GLU A 109 13.33 -8.31 -12.32
N LEU A 110 13.31 -8.69 -13.61
CA LEU A 110 12.89 -7.80 -14.69
C LEU A 110 11.46 -7.27 -14.47
N ARG A 111 10.54 -8.15 -14.08
CA ARG A 111 9.16 -7.79 -13.74
C ARG A 111 9.09 -6.81 -12.56
N ASN A 112 9.83 -7.07 -11.48
CA ASN A 112 9.86 -6.17 -10.32
C ASN A 112 10.40 -4.78 -10.69
N THR A 113 11.47 -4.73 -11.49
CA THR A 113 12.02 -3.48 -12.04
C THR A 113 11.00 -2.75 -12.92
N LEU A 114 10.29 -3.48 -13.79
CA LEU A 114 9.25 -2.90 -14.65
C LEU A 114 8.11 -2.32 -13.81
N VAL A 115 7.63 -3.08 -12.82
CA VAL A 115 6.55 -2.69 -11.90
C VAL A 115 6.89 -1.37 -11.19
N VAL A 116 8.05 -1.29 -10.53
CA VAL A 116 8.43 -0.04 -9.83
C VAL A 116 8.64 1.13 -10.81
N SER A 117 9.17 0.87 -12.00
CA SER A 117 9.36 1.91 -13.03
C SER A 117 8.04 2.50 -13.51
N ILE A 118 7.02 1.67 -13.73
CA ILE A 118 5.66 2.12 -14.11
C ILE A 118 5.10 3.03 -13.01
N VAL A 119 5.20 2.63 -11.75
CA VAL A 119 4.68 3.42 -10.63
C VAL A 119 5.42 4.75 -10.50
N ILE A 120 6.76 4.76 -10.62
CA ILE A 120 7.57 5.98 -10.60
C ILE A 120 7.09 6.95 -11.69
N CYS A 121 6.97 6.49 -12.94
CA CYS A 121 6.51 7.33 -14.05
C CYS A 121 5.11 7.91 -13.80
N ALA A 122 4.19 7.09 -13.28
CA ALA A 122 2.83 7.55 -12.98
C ALA A 122 2.83 8.60 -11.85
N GLN A 123 3.56 8.35 -10.75
CA GLN A 123 3.54 9.21 -9.56
C GLN A 123 4.40 10.48 -9.68
N ILE A 124 5.37 10.51 -10.59
CA ILE A 124 6.06 11.76 -10.96
C ILE A 124 5.13 12.66 -11.79
N SER A 125 4.27 12.07 -12.63
CA SER A 125 3.40 12.84 -13.54
C SER A 125 2.32 13.61 -12.79
N SER A 126 1.59 12.95 -11.88
CA SER A 126 0.64 13.61 -10.98
C SER A 126 0.26 12.68 -9.82
N PRO A 127 0.79 12.87 -8.60
CA PRO A 127 0.53 11.94 -7.49
C PRO A 127 -0.85 12.16 -6.82
N TRP A 128 -1.52 13.27 -7.10
CA TRP A 128 -2.87 13.56 -6.57
C TRP A 128 -3.98 13.13 -7.52
N ASP A 129 -3.64 12.81 -8.78
CA ASP A 129 -4.60 12.25 -9.71
C ASP A 129 -4.80 10.76 -9.43
N LEU A 130 -6.04 10.41 -9.09
CA LEU A 130 -6.44 9.05 -8.77
C LEU A 130 -6.12 8.07 -9.92
N MET A 131 -6.17 8.51 -11.18
CA MET A 131 -5.85 7.66 -12.33
C MET A 131 -4.40 7.22 -12.36
N HIS A 132 -3.48 8.05 -11.88
CA HIS A 132 -2.06 7.70 -11.77
C HIS A 132 -1.79 6.70 -10.62
N SER A 133 -2.78 6.49 -9.75
CA SER A 133 -2.72 5.47 -8.68
C SER A 133 -3.42 4.17 -9.08
N ILE A 134 -4.61 4.26 -9.67
CA ILE A 134 -5.40 3.08 -10.10
C ILE A 134 -4.84 2.46 -11.38
N GLY A 135 -4.38 3.28 -12.33
CA GLY A 135 -3.86 2.83 -13.62
C GLY A 135 -2.75 1.77 -13.50
N PRO A 136 -1.69 2.02 -12.73
CA PRO A 136 -0.65 1.01 -12.49
C PRO A 136 -1.19 -0.31 -11.94
N LEU A 137 -2.13 -0.26 -10.98
CA LEU A 137 -2.74 -1.46 -10.40
C LEU A 137 -3.50 -2.28 -11.45
N ALA A 138 -4.25 -1.62 -12.33
CA ALA A 138 -4.94 -2.29 -13.44
C ALA A 138 -3.95 -2.96 -14.40
N VAL A 139 -2.83 -2.30 -14.72
CA VAL A 139 -1.74 -2.89 -15.53
C VAL A 139 -1.16 -4.13 -14.84
N GLY A 140 -0.98 -4.11 -13.51
CA GLY A 140 -0.51 -5.26 -12.75
C GLY A 140 -1.44 -6.46 -12.81
N VAL A 141 -2.75 -6.25 -12.78
CA VAL A 141 -3.74 -7.33 -12.94
C VAL A 141 -3.61 -7.96 -14.33
N VAL A 142 -3.48 -7.15 -15.38
CA VAL A 142 -3.25 -7.67 -16.75
C VAL A 142 -1.94 -8.45 -16.82
N LEU A 143 -0.85 -7.89 -16.28
CA LEU A 143 0.46 -8.54 -16.27
C LEU A 143 0.42 -9.89 -15.53
N MET A 144 -0.24 -9.95 -14.37
CA MET A 144 -0.45 -11.18 -13.61
C MET A 144 -1.12 -12.27 -14.46
N PHE A 145 -2.20 -11.94 -15.17
CA PHE A 145 -2.88 -12.92 -16.03
C PHE A 145 -2.01 -13.34 -17.22
N LEU A 146 -1.30 -12.41 -17.86
CA LEU A 146 -0.36 -12.74 -18.95
C LEU A 146 0.74 -13.70 -18.47
N GLU A 147 1.28 -13.48 -17.26
CA GLU A 147 2.26 -14.38 -16.66
C GLU A 147 1.68 -15.77 -16.38
N MET A 148 0.46 -15.86 -15.86
CA MET A 148 -0.21 -17.16 -15.64
C MET A 148 -0.43 -17.94 -16.95
N ILE A 149 -0.83 -17.23 -18.02
CA ILE A 149 -0.98 -17.81 -19.36
C ILE A 149 0.36 -18.30 -19.89
N TYR A 150 1.41 -17.47 -19.79
CA TYR A 150 2.75 -17.82 -20.24
C TYR A 150 3.32 -19.03 -19.49
N LEU A 151 3.18 -19.06 -18.15
CA LEU A 151 3.62 -20.17 -17.30
C LEU A 151 2.74 -21.42 -17.43
N ARG A 152 1.58 -21.31 -18.09
CA ARG A 152 0.57 -22.38 -18.25
C ARG A 152 0.23 -23.06 -16.92
N ARG A 153 0.16 -22.27 -15.85
CA ARG A 153 -0.02 -22.76 -14.49
C ARG A 153 -0.98 -21.87 -13.72
N LEU A 154 -1.93 -22.51 -13.05
CA LEU A 154 -2.79 -21.84 -12.07
C LEU A 154 -2.07 -21.75 -10.72
N PRO A 155 -2.28 -20.65 -9.98
CA PRO A 155 -1.61 -20.46 -8.71
C PRO A 155 -2.14 -21.42 -7.64
N THR A 156 -1.23 -21.92 -6.82
CA THR A 156 -1.56 -22.73 -5.65
C THR A 156 -1.68 -21.82 -4.44
N LEU A 157 -2.91 -21.49 -4.05
CA LEU A 157 -3.21 -20.50 -3.01
C LEU A 157 -3.85 -21.12 -1.76
N CYS A 158 -3.51 -20.59 -0.58
CA CYS A 158 -4.25 -20.89 0.65
C CYS A 158 -5.59 -20.14 0.65
N LYS A 159 -6.70 -20.85 0.39
CA LYS A 159 -8.04 -20.27 0.34
C LYS A 159 -8.42 -19.48 1.59
N ALA A 160 -8.07 -20.00 2.77
CA ALA A 160 -8.42 -19.36 4.04
C ALA A 160 -7.74 -17.98 4.20
N ASP A 161 -6.46 -17.86 3.84
CA ASP A 161 -5.76 -16.58 3.91
C ASP A 161 -6.16 -15.65 2.75
N LEU A 162 -6.51 -16.21 1.58
CA LEU A 162 -7.06 -15.43 0.46
C LEU A 162 -8.39 -14.76 0.82
N VAL A 163 -9.31 -15.47 1.50
CA VAL A 163 -10.57 -14.88 1.97
C VAL A 163 -10.30 -13.74 2.97
N LYS A 164 -9.36 -13.93 3.90
CA LYS A 164 -8.96 -12.87 4.84
C LYS A 164 -8.38 -11.65 4.12
N ALA A 165 -7.50 -11.87 3.13
CA ALA A 165 -6.95 -10.81 2.31
C ALA A 165 -8.06 -10.04 1.57
N ALA A 166 -9.03 -10.74 0.99
CA ALA A 166 -10.17 -10.13 0.32
C ALA A 166 -11.04 -9.29 1.28
N LEU A 167 -11.33 -9.81 2.48
CA LEU A 167 -12.06 -9.05 3.51
C LEU A 167 -11.30 -7.79 3.94
N CYS A 168 -9.98 -7.91 4.14
CA CYS A 168 -9.12 -6.76 4.43
C CYS A 168 -9.09 -5.77 3.28
N ALA A 169 -9.06 -6.21 2.02
CA ALA A 169 -9.12 -5.35 0.85
C ALA A 169 -10.45 -4.58 0.78
N CYS A 170 -11.58 -5.23 1.05
CA CYS A 170 -12.88 -4.55 1.14
C CYS A 170 -12.92 -3.51 2.26
N GLY A 171 -12.44 -3.87 3.46
CA GLY A 171 -12.35 -2.94 4.59
C GLY A 171 -11.44 -1.75 4.30
N GLY A 172 -10.29 -2.01 3.67
CA GLY A 172 -9.36 -0.99 3.19
C GLY A 172 -10.02 -0.08 2.16
N GLY A 173 -10.64 -0.62 1.12
CA GLY A 173 -11.33 0.17 0.10
C GLY A 173 -12.41 1.10 0.67
N LEU A 174 -13.19 0.62 1.65
CA LEU A 174 -14.16 1.45 2.37
C LEU A 174 -13.49 2.58 3.16
N CYS A 175 -12.42 2.26 3.90
CA CYS A 175 -11.64 3.23 4.67
C CYS A 175 -10.97 4.27 3.77
N PHE A 176 -10.43 3.85 2.63
CA PHE A 176 -9.84 4.74 1.64
C PHE A 176 -10.88 5.69 1.07
N TYR A 177 -12.01 5.16 0.60
CA TYR A 177 -13.09 5.98 0.03
C TYR A 177 -13.57 7.05 1.00
N LYS A 178 -13.84 6.68 2.27
CA LYS A 178 -14.23 7.65 3.31
C LYS A 178 -13.10 8.59 3.71
N GLY A 179 -11.86 8.11 3.71
CA GLY A 179 -10.67 8.89 4.04
C GLY A 179 -10.21 9.85 2.94
N LEU A 180 -10.84 9.85 1.76
CA LEU A 180 -10.62 10.85 0.72
C LEU A 180 -11.24 12.20 1.10
N ASP A 181 -12.37 12.17 1.82
CA ASP A 181 -13.03 13.39 2.30
C ASP A 181 -12.37 13.88 3.59
N GLN A 182 -11.55 14.93 3.47
CA GLN A 182 -10.84 15.50 4.61
C GLN A 182 -11.76 16.24 5.60
N PHE A 183 -12.98 16.59 5.18
CA PHE A 183 -13.97 17.24 6.04
C PHE A 183 -14.65 16.21 6.94
N GLU A 184 -15.05 15.08 6.37
CA GLU A 184 -15.66 13.98 7.13
C GLU A 184 -14.63 13.14 7.91
N ASP A 185 -13.37 13.11 7.43
CA ASP A 185 -12.26 12.40 8.08
C ASP A 185 -11.26 13.37 8.74
N TRP A 186 -11.76 14.34 9.50
CA TRP A 186 -10.94 15.42 10.07
C TRP A 186 -9.86 14.91 11.05
N LEU A 187 -10.10 13.82 11.79
CA LEU A 187 -9.09 13.15 12.64
C LEU A 187 -8.24 12.12 11.88
N ARG A 188 -8.49 11.94 10.59
CA ARG A 188 -7.86 10.91 9.75
C ARG A 188 -8.07 9.48 10.26
N LEU A 189 -9.19 9.22 10.93
CA LEU A 189 -9.54 7.91 11.47
C LEU A 189 -9.75 6.89 10.35
N TRP A 190 -10.48 7.26 9.30
CA TRP A 190 -10.70 6.39 8.13
C TRP A 190 -9.39 6.16 7.39
N HIS A 191 -8.58 7.20 7.18
CA HIS A 191 -7.29 7.03 6.51
C HIS A 191 -6.30 6.16 7.31
N GLY A 192 -6.22 6.30 8.63
CA GLY A 192 -5.42 5.37 9.45
C GLY A 192 -5.98 3.94 9.44
N GLY A 193 -7.30 3.78 9.36
CA GLY A 193 -7.96 2.49 9.13
C GLY A 193 -7.52 1.85 7.81
N TRP A 194 -7.34 2.63 6.75
CA TRP A 194 -6.78 2.16 5.48
C TRP A 194 -5.39 1.53 5.67
N HIS A 195 -4.47 2.16 6.42
CA HIS A 195 -3.15 1.58 6.69
C HIS A 195 -3.25 0.22 7.38
N ILE A 196 -4.12 0.10 8.39
CA ILE A 196 -4.31 -1.15 9.13
C ILE A 196 -4.80 -2.25 8.20
N PHE A 197 -5.85 -1.97 7.40
CA PHE A 197 -6.43 -2.95 6.50
C PHE A 197 -5.50 -3.33 5.35
N VAL A 198 -4.74 -2.38 4.79
CA VAL A 198 -3.75 -2.66 3.74
C VAL A 198 -2.59 -3.47 4.29
N GLY A 199 -2.05 -3.12 5.46
CA GLY A 199 -1.01 -3.90 6.12
C GLY A 199 -1.43 -5.35 6.38
N ALA A 200 -2.64 -5.53 6.93
CA ALA A 200 -3.23 -6.85 7.12
C ALA A 200 -3.48 -7.60 5.80
N MET A 201 -3.99 -6.91 4.78
CA MET A 201 -4.21 -7.48 3.45
C MET A 201 -2.90 -7.99 2.85
N LEU A 202 -1.83 -7.19 2.86
CA LEU A 202 -0.52 -7.59 2.33
C LEU A 202 0.05 -8.80 3.08
N TYR A 203 -0.06 -8.83 4.41
CA TYR A 203 0.33 -9.99 5.21
C TYR A 203 -0.43 -11.27 4.80
N TYR A 204 -1.76 -11.19 4.66
CA TYR A 204 -2.57 -12.33 4.25
C TYR A 204 -2.36 -12.73 2.78
N CYS A 205 -2.08 -11.78 1.88
CA CYS A 205 -1.68 -12.06 0.50
C CYS A 205 -0.40 -12.90 0.46
N VAL A 206 0.63 -12.50 1.21
CA VAL A 206 1.90 -13.25 1.28
C VAL A 206 1.66 -14.67 1.81
N ARG A 207 0.84 -14.83 2.87
CA ARG A 207 0.46 -16.16 3.37
C ARG A 207 -0.31 -16.98 2.34
N ALA A 208 -1.27 -16.36 1.65
CA ALA A 208 -2.07 -17.02 0.63
C ALA A 208 -1.19 -17.53 -0.53
N GLN A 209 -0.20 -16.74 -0.93
CA GLN A 209 0.73 -17.06 -2.02
C GLN A 209 1.79 -18.09 -1.63
N ASN A 210 2.03 -18.31 -0.33
CA ASN A 210 3.07 -19.23 0.18
C ASN A 210 2.47 -20.29 1.13
N PRO A 211 1.58 -21.18 0.64
CA PRO A 211 0.85 -22.13 1.51
C PRO A 211 1.74 -23.12 2.27
N ARG A 212 2.97 -23.38 1.79
CA ARG A 212 3.93 -24.29 2.45
C ARG A 212 4.34 -23.82 3.85
N THR A 213 4.26 -22.52 4.12
CA THR A 213 4.55 -21.92 5.43
C THR A 213 3.65 -22.42 6.55
N ARG A 214 2.41 -22.83 6.23
CA ARG A 214 1.48 -23.39 7.22
C ARG A 214 1.76 -24.84 7.59
N VAL A 215 2.40 -25.61 6.71
CA VAL A 215 2.71 -27.02 6.97
C VAL A 215 3.86 -27.08 7.98
N ALA A 216 4.93 -26.34 7.72
CA ALA A 216 6.07 -26.23 8.64
C ALA A 216 5.69 -25.74 10.05
N ALA A 217 4.70 -24.84 10.18
CA ALA A 217 4.23 -24.34 11.47
C ALA A 217 3.30 -25.30 12.24
N LYS A 218 2.77 -26.35 11.60
CA LYS A 218 1.99 -27.40 12.28
C LYS A 218 2.86 -28.54 12.77
N ASP A 219 4.04 -28.69 12.19
CA ASP A 219 5.00 -29.76 12.46
C ASP A 219 6.11 -29.32 13.45
N ALA A 220 6.06 -28.08 13.93
CA ALA A 220 6.97 -27.49 14.92
C ALA A 220 6.24 -27.28 16.26
#